data_AF-A0A1H2BP62-F1
#
_entry.id   AF-A0A1H2BP62-F1
#
_cell.length_a   1.000
_cell.length_b   1.000
_cell.length_c   1.000
_cell.angle_alpha   90.00
_cell.angle_beta   90.00
_cell.angle_gamma   90.00
#
_symmetry.space_group_name_H-M   'P 1'
#
loop_
_entity.id
_entity.type
_entity.pdbx_description
1 polymer ?
#
loop_
_entity_poly.entity_id
_entity_poly.type
_entity_poly.pdbx_seq_one_letter_code
_entity_poly.pdbx_strand_id
1 'polypeptide(L)'
;MIKKTFATLIAAATLLTAGAAMADRPGAGWITIEKAIEVAKTKAGYVELYEISADDDGYWKGEGRKADGVVYEFRIDGASGNILRDQKD
;
A
#
# COMPACT_ATOMS: atom_id res chain seq x y z
N MET A 1 -20.39 -3.10 7.48
CA MET A 1 -19.91 -1.88 8.18
C MET A 1 -19.02 -2.32 9.33
N ILE A 2 -17.72 -2.49 9.09
CA ILE A 2 -16.76 -2.84 10.15
C ILE A 2 -15.80 -1.66 10.23
N LYS A 3 -16.00 -0.88 11.27
CA LYS A 3 -15.14 0.22 11.70
C LYS A 3 -13.83 -0.40 12.20
N LYS A 4 -12.68 0.02 11.68
CA LYS A 4 -11.39 -0.25 12.31
C LYS A 4 -10.68 1.07 12.57
N THR A 5 -11.02 1.62 13.73
CA THR A 5 -10.26 2.63 14.47
C THR A 5 -8.88 2.10 14.83
N PHE A 6 -7.80 2.72 14.35
CA PHE A 6 -6.50 2.71 15.03
C PHE A 6 -5.78 4.04 14.81
N ALA A 7 -6.22 5.05 15.54
CA ALA A 7 -5.42 6.24 15.81
C ALA A 7 -4.46 5.90 16.95
N THR A 8 -3.14 5.93 16.69
CA THR A 8 -2.15 5.95 17.77
C THR A 8 -1.12 7.03 17.47
N LEU A 9 -1.35 8.20 18.08
CA LEU A 9 -0.40 9.29 18.27
C LEU A 9 0.64 8.86 19.31
N ILE A 10 1.92 8.79 18.95
CA ILE A 10 3.03 8.95 19.90
C ILE A 10 4.05 9.89 19.26
N ALA A 11 4.06 11.13 19.76
CA ALA A 11 5.13 12.08 19.53
C ALA A 11 6.27 11.81 20.52
N ALA A 12 7.42 11.39 20.02
CA ALA A 12 8.70 11.50 20.73
C ALA A 12 9.82 11.72 19.71
N ALA A 13 10.39 12.92 19.72
CA ALA A 13 11.48 13.32 18.84
C ALA A 13 12.83 12.87 19.40
N THR A 14 13.56 12.03 18.66
CA THR A 14 15.01 11.84 18.83
C THR A 14 15.71 11.57 17.48
N LEU A 15 16.53 12.54 17.08
CA LEU A 15 17.80 12.47 16.35
C LEU A 15 18.00 11.48 15.17
N LEU A 16 18.23 12.10 14.02
CA LEU A 16 18.79 11.63 12.75
C LEU A 16 19.82 10.49 12.88
N THR A 17 19.43 9.30 12.42
CA THR A 17 20.30 8.49 11.56
C THR A 17 19.58 8.36 10.23
N ALA A 18 20.27 8.68 9.14
CA ALA A 18 19.86 8.27 7.80
C ALA A 18 20.03 6.74 7.68
N GLY A 19 19.31 5.99 8.52
CA GLY A 19 18.93 4.64 8.16
C GLY A 19 18.01 4.84 6.97
N ALA A 20 18.43 4.35 5.80
CA ALA A 20 17.49 4.10 4.72
C ALA A 20 16.26 3.50 5.40
N ALA A 21 15.13 4.22 5.36
CA ALA A 21 13.88 3.68 5.82
C ALA A 21 13.76 2.36 5.08
N MET A 22 14.03 1.26 5.79
CA MET A 22 13.77 -0.07 5.29
C MET A 22 12.26 -0.13 5.39
N ALA A 23 11.59 0.55 4.45
CA ALA A 23 10.18 0.36 4.18
C ALA A 23 10.01 -1.15 4.14
N ASP A 24 9.18 -1.67 5.04
CA ASP A 24 9.04 -3.09 5.33
C ASP A 24 9.11 -3.87 4.03
N ARG A 25 10.29 -4.45 3.78
CA ARG A 25 10.51 -5.18 2.55
C ARG A 25 9.77 -6.49 2.77
N PRO A 26 8.74 -6.78 1.98
CA PRO A 26 8.05 -8.03 2.17
C PRO A 26 9.01 -9.21 1.99
N GLY A 27 8.69 -10.32 2.66
CA GLY A 27 9.52 -11.51 2.72
C GLY A 27 9.92 -12.06 1.34
N ALA A 28 10.97 -12.89 1.32
CA ALA A 28 11.47 -13.53 0.10
C ALA A 28 10.32 -14.20 -0.68
N GLY A 29 10.15 -13.81 -1.96
CA GLY A 29 9.11 -14.35 -2.84
C GLY A 29 8.02 -13.36 -3.24
N TRP A 30 8.02 -12.14 -2.70
CA TRP A 30 7.09 -11.11 -3.14
C TRP A 30 7.59 -10.34 -4.37
N ILE A 31 6.63 -9.85 -5.17
CA ILE A 31 6.87 -8.82 -6.17
C ILE A 31 7.38 -7.55 -5.50
N THR A 32 8.24 -6.80 -6.18
CA THR A 32 8.76 -5.56 -5.64
C THR A 32 7.67 -4.48 -5.55
N ILE A 33 7.91 -3.46 -4.73
CA ILE A 33 6.99 -2.33 -4.58
C ILE A 33 6.79 -1.60 -5.92
N GLU A 34 7.82 -1.51 -6.75
CA GLU A 34 7.75 -0.94 -8.10
C GLU A 34 6.81 -1.74 -9.00
N LYS A 35 6.85 -3.08 -8.90
CA LYS A 35 5.93 -3.93 -9.66
C LYS A 35 4.49 -3.77 -9.17
N ALA A 36 4.29 -3.62 -7.86
CA ALA A 36 2.97 -3.37 -7.30
C ALA A 36 2.41 -2.00 -7.74
N ILE A 37 3.25 -0.95 -7.76
CA ILE A 37 2.91 0.37 -8.31
C ILE A 37 2.54 0.28 -9.80
N GLU A 38 3.31 -0.46 -10.59
CA GLU A 38 3.02 -0.69 -12.00
C GLU A 38 1.66 -1.37 -12.18
N VAL A 39 1.38 -2.43 -11.41
CA VAL A 39 0.10 -3.13 -11.43
C VAL A 39 -1.06 -2.20 -11.05
N ALA A 40 -0.91 -1.39 -10.00
CA ALA A 40 -1.93 -0.43 -9.59
C ALA A 40 -2.26 0.58 -10.70
N LYS A 41 -1.24 1.16 -11.36
CA LYS A 41 -1.45 2.13 -12.43
C LYS A 41 -1.98 1.50 -13.72
N THR A 42 -1.39 0.40 -14.15
CA THR A 42 -1.64 -0.18 -15.49
C THR A 42 -2.84 -1.12 -15.51
N LYS A 43 -3.07 -1.89 -14.43
CA LYS A 43 -4.15 -2.89 -14.38
C LYS A 43 -5.35 -2.40 -13.57
N ALA A 44 -5.15 -1.65 -12.48
CA ALA A 44 -6.25 -1.17 -11.64
C ALA A 44 -6.75 0.25 -12.02
N GLY A 45 -6.01 0.97 -12.88
CA GLY A 45 -6.44 2.26 -13.43
C GLY A 45 -6.27 3.44 -12.47
N TYR A 46 -5.39 3.33 -11.47
CA TYR A 46 -5.06 4.43 -10.58
C TYR A 46 -4.27 5.51 -11.32
N VAL A 47 -4.76 6.76 -11.24
CA VAL A 47 -4.08 7.93 -11.82
C VAL A 47 -3.13 8.59 -10.83
N GLU A 48 -3.38 8.40 -9.54
CA GLU A 48 -2.56 8.90 -8.45
C GLU A 48 -2.51 7.86 -7.33
N LEU A 49 -1.33 7.62 -6.75
CA LEU A 49 -1.12 6.72 -5.62
C LEU A 49 -0.66 7.56 -4.43
N TYR A 50 -1.30 7.38 -3.29
CA TYR A 50 -0.99 8.10 -2.05
C TYR A 50 -0.07 7.28 -1.16
N GLU A 51 -0.38 5.99 -1.00
CA GLU A 51 0.39 5.08 -0.20
C GLU A 51 0.44 3.69 -0.85
N ILE A 52 1.55 3.00 -0.67
CA ILE A 52 1.64 1.57 -0.88
C ILE A 52 2.61 0.96 0.14
N SER A 53 2.13 -0.01 0.90
CA SER A 53 2.83 -0.62 2.03
C SER A 53 2.58 -2.13 2.05
N ALA A 54 3.53 -2.88 2.60
CA ALA A 54 3.34 -4.31 2.81
C ALA A 54 2.45 -4.51 4.05
N ASP A 55 1.42 -5.34 3.91
CA ASP A 55 0.55 -5.80 5.00
C ASP A 55 1.06 -7.16 5.52
N ASP A 56 0.82 -7.46 6.79
CA ASP A 56 1.22 -8.72 7.43
C ASP A 56 0.52 -9.94 6.81
N ASP A 57 -0.60 -9.71 6.12
CA ASP A 57 -1.45 -10.73 5.48
C ASP A 57 -0.92 -11.25 4.12
N GLY A 58 0.24 -10.78 3.64
CA GLY A 58 0.76 -11.24 2.33
C GLY A 58 0.47 -10.30 1.16
N TYR A 59 0.03 -9.07 1.43
CA TYR A 59 -0.48 -8.15 0.42
C TYR A 59 0.29 -6.85 0.37
N TRP A 60 0.47 -6.31 -0.83
CA TRP A 60 0.68 -4.88 -1.02
C TRP A 60 -0.65 -4.18 -0.85
N LYS A 61 -0.80 -3.46 0.25
CA LYS A 61 -1.93 -2.58 0.50
C LYS A 61 -1.60 -1.20 -0.03
N GLY A 62 -2.54 -0.54 -0.70
CA GLY A 62 -2.32 0.84 -1.12
C GLY A 62 -3.61 1.63 -1.21
N GLU A 63 -3.45 2.94 -1.25
CA GLU A 63 -4.54 3.90 -1.43
C GLU A 63 -4.22 4.76 -2.65
N GLY A 64 -5.23 4.95 -3.50
CA GLY A 64 -5.05 5.76 -4.70
C GLY A 64 -6.36 6.29 -5.25
N ARG A 65 -6.23 7.29 -6.13
CA ARG A 65 -7.35 7.91 -6.82
C ARG A 65 -7.43 7.42 -8.25
N LYS A 66 -8.64 7.14 -8.74
CA LYS A 66 -8.90 6.82 -10.14
C LYS A 66 -9.41 8.05 -10.90
N ALA A 67 -9.56 7.92 -12.21
CA ALA A 67 -10.01 9.02 -13.07
C ALA A 67 -11.43 9.55 -12.74
N ASP A 68 -12.22 8.78 -11.99
CA ASP A 68 -13.52 9.20 -11.45
C ASP A 68 -13.39 10.19 -10.27
N GLY A 69 -12.17 10.48 -9.82
CA GLY A 69 -11.90 11.37 -8.69
C GLY A 69 -12.10 10.72 -7.33
N VAL A 70 -12.50 9.44 -7.28
CA VAL A 70 -12.76 8.71 -6.04
C VAL A 70 -11.47 8.01 -5.59
N VAL A 71 -11.25 8.04 -4.28
CA VAL A 71 -10.15 7.34 -3.61
C VAL A 71 -10.60 5.92 -3.28
N TYR A 72 -9.72 4.96 -3.49
CA TYR A 72 -9.96 3.57 -3.20
C TYR A 72 -8.76 2.98 -2.49
N GLU A 73 -9.05 2.10 -1.53
CA GLU A 73 -8.06 1.18 -0.99
C GLU A 73 -8.00 -0.06 -1.89
N PHE A 74 -6.79 -0.47 -2.28
CA PHE A 74 -6.53 -1.67 -3.06
C PHE A 74 -5.59 -2.62 -2.34
N ARG A 75 -5.71 -3.91 -2.68
CA ARG A 75 -4.77 -4.94 -2.26
C ARG A 75 -4.22 -5.67 -3.49
N ILE A 76 -2.92 -5.93 -3.50
CA ILE A 76 -2.25 -6.71 -4.53
C ILE A 76 -1.57 -7.89 -3.84
N ASP A 77 -1.79 -9.08 -4.37
CA ASP A 77 -1.13 -10.30 -3.90
C ASP A 77 0.38 -10.15 -3.98
N GLY A 78 1.04 -10.28 -2.84
CA GLY A 78 2.48 -10.10 -2.72
C GLY A 78 3.26 -11.06 -3.61
N ALA A 79 2.84 -12.31 -3.74
CA ALA A 79 3.57 -13.33 -4.51
C ALA A 79 3.31 -13.25 -6.03
N SER A 80 2.05 -13.09 -6.42
CA SER A 80 1.61 -13.19 -7.82
C SER A 80 1.39 -11.85 -8.51
N GLY A 81 1.24 -10.76 -7.76
CA GLY A 81 0.88 -9.45 -8.32
C GLY A 81 -0.57 -9.37 -8.84
N ASN A 82 -1.44 -10.26 -8.40
CA ASN A 82 -2.87 -10.22 -8.71
C ASN A 82 -3.59 -9.17 -7.87
N ILE A 83 -4.49 -8.40 -8.48
CA ILE A 83 -5.29 -7.41 -7.77
C ILE A 83 -6.43 -8.12 -7.04
N LEU A 84 -6.46 -7.99 -5.72
CA LEU A 84 -7.49 -8.47 -4.82
C LEU A 84 -8.35 -7.24 -4.46
N ARG A 85 -9.60 -7.27 -4.91
CA ARG A 85 -10.45 -6.09 -5.18
C ARG A 85 -10.48 -4.95 -4.15
N ASP A 86 -10.72 -3.78 -4.73
CA ASP A 86 -10.91 -2.48 -4.11
C ASP A 86 -12.21 -2.38 -3.27
N GLN A 87 -12.08 -1.87 -2.05
CA GLN A 87 -13.22 -1.31 -1.32
C GLN A 87 -13.19 0.21 -1.45
N LYS A 88 -14.36 0.84 -1.60
CA LYS A 88 -14.48 2.29 -1.47
C LYS A 88 -14.19 2.63 -0.01
N ASP A 89 -13.26 3.56 0.18
CA ASP A 89 -13.01 4.19 1.47
C ASP A 89 -14.13 5.20 1.82
#